data_AF-A0A958A3Z4-F1
#
_entry.id   AF-A0A958A3Z4-F1
#
_cell.length_a   1.000
_cell.length_b   1.000
_cell.length_c   1.000
_cell.angle_alpha   90.00
_cell.angle_beta   90.00
_cell.angle_gamma   90.00
#
_symmetry.space_group_name_H-M   'P 1'
#
loop_
_entity.id
_entity.type
_entity.pdbx_description
1 polymer ?
#
loop_
_entity_poly.entity_id
_entity_poly.type
_entity_poly.pdbx_seq_one_letter_code
_entity_poly.pdbx_strand_id
1 'polypeptide(L)'
;MNYKLWINGEWTDSDGGSPMSIENPATGATIAEVSDATRNDVDRAVKAAADAFYDGRWSKKTPGERSLAIWRLADLLEARMAEFARLESENTGKPYEFASLGADLPFAVDNLRFFAAAARDTHGSHAGEYMHGFTSIFRREPVGPVGQIAPW
;
A
#
# COMPACT_ATOMS: atom_id res chain seq x y z
N MET A 1 17.08 -0.47 14.78
CA MET A 1 15.78 0.21 15.05
C MET A 1 14.74 -0.84 15.34
N ASN A 2 13.66 -0.56 16.10
CA ASN A 2 12.59 -1.52 16.36
C ASN A 2 11.30 -1.08 15.65
N TYR A 3 10.80 -1.91 14.72
CA TYR A 3 9.60 -1.63 13.94
C TYR A 3 8.44 -2.54 14.35
N LYS A 4 7.28 -1.89 14.52
CA LYS A 4 6.02 -2.51 14.91
C LYS A 4 5.16 -2.82 13.69
N LEU A 5 4.13 -3.64 13.88
CA LEU A 5 3.08 -3.83 12.88
C LEU A 5 2.23 -2.57 12.79
N TRP A 6 1.69 -2.25 11.61
CA TRP A 6 0.70 -1.17 11.44
C TRP A 6 -0.68 -1.78 11.19
N ILE A 7 -1.53 -1.80 12.22
CA ILE A 7 -2.85 -2.43 12.16
C ILE A 7 -3.90 -1.42 12.66
N ASN A 8 -4.98 -1.25 11.89
CA ASN A 8 -6.09 -0.35 12.23
C ASN A 8 -5.69 1.11 12.53
N GLY A 9 -4.67 1.62 11.84
CA GLY A 9 -4.20 2.99 12.00
C GLY A 9 -3.29 3.22 13.20
N GLU A 10 -2.75 2.15 13.81
CA GLU A 10 -1.89 2.21 14.97
C GLU A 10 -0.65 1.30 14.83
N TRP A 11 0.46 1.73 15.43
CA TRP A 11 1.65 0.90 15.60
C TRP A 11 1.43 -0.07 16.78
N THR A 12 1.39 -1.37 16.50
CA THR A 12 1.10 -2.43 17.48
C THR A 12 2.19 -3.48 17.50
N ASP A 13 2.50 -4.01 18.69
CA ASP A 13 3.38 -5.16 18.82
C ASP A 13 2.66 -6.42 18.29
N SER A 14 3.44 -7.42 17.89
CA SER A 14 2.88 -8.73 17.54
C SER A 14 2.24 -9.41 18.75
N ASP A 15 1.13 -10.11 18.53
CA ASP A 15 0.54 -10.98 19.54
C ASP A 15 1.30 -12.30 19.62
N GLY A 16 2.36 -12.31 20.44
CA GLY A 16 3.16 -13.50 20.75
C GLY A 16 4.24 -13.83 19.72
N GLY A 17 4.41 -13.02 18.68
CA GLY A 17 5.52 -13.15 17.72
C GLY A 17 6.83 -12.63 18.28
N SER A 18 7.90 -13.40 18.08
CA SER A 18 9.26 -12.98 18.44
C SER A 18 9.77 -11.95 17.42
N PRO A 19 10.52 -10.92 17.83
CA PRO A 19 11.18 -10.04 16.88
C PRO A 19 12.11 -10.80 15.93
N MET A 20 12.15 -10.37 14.68
CA MET A 20 13.05 -10.87 13.65
C MET A 20 14.13 -9.81 13.37
N SER A 21 15.39 -10.23 13.41
CA SER A 21 16.52 -9.42 13.01
C SER A 21 16.57 -9.31 11.48
N ILE A 22 16.70 -8.07 11.00
CA ILE A 22 16.96 -7.75 9.60
C ILE A 22 18.43 -7.39 9.46
N GLU A 23 19.11 -8.06 8.54
CA GLU A 23 20.54 -7.90 8.31
C GLU A 23 20.81 -7.14 7.02
N ASN A 24 21.86 -6.33 7.01
CA ASN A 24 22.39 -5.80 5.77
C ASN A 24 23.18 -6.91 5.06
N PRO A 25 22.79 -7.33 3.85
CA PRO A 25 23.39 -8.48 3.18
C PRO A 25 24.85 -8.25 2.75
N ALA A 26 25.30 -6.98 2.66
CA ALA A 26 26.68 -6.66 2.30
C ALA A 26 27.65 -6.72 3.49
N THR A 27 27.16 -6.54 4.72
CA THR A 27 28.00 -6.46 5.93
C THR A 27 27.71 -7.54 6.97
N GLY A 28 26.53 -8.18 6.90
CA GLY A 28 26.02 -9.08 7.94
C GLY A 28 25.61 -8.37 9.24
N ALA A 29 25.64 -7.03 9.28
CA ALA A 29 25.23 -6.30 10.47
C ALA A 29 23.71 -6.21 10.55
N THR A 30 23.16 -6.40 11.76
CA THR A 30 21.74 -6.16 12.03
C THR A 30 21.42 -4.67 11.91
N ILE A 31 20.50 -4.31 11.02
CA ILE A 31 20.06 -2.92 10.78
C ILE A 31 18.72 -2.62 11.46
N ALA A 32 17.87 -3.63 11.65
CA ALA A 32 16.58 -3.48 12.29
C ALA A 32 16.12 -4.75 12.99
N GLU A 33 15.20 -4.58 13.94
CA GLU A 33 14.37 -5.62 14.52
C GLU A 33 12.93 -5.31 14.11
N VAL A 34 12.22 -6.30 13.56
CA VAL A 34 10.83 -6.14 13.12
C VAL A 34 9.94 -7.15 13.85
N SER A 35 8.70 -6.78 14.15
CA SER A 35 7.74 -7.73 14.73
C SER A 35 7.41 -8.84 13.72
N ASP A 36 7.60 -10.11 14.08
CA ASP A 36 7.16 -11.24 13.26
C ASP A 36 5.66 -11.49 13.48
N ALA A 37 4.84 -11.26 12.45
CA ALA A 37 3.39 -11.29 12.60
C ALA A 37 2.86 -12.72 12.77
N THR A 38 2.05 -12.94 13.79
CA THR A 38 1.36 -14.23 13.99
C THR A 38 0.07 -14.32 13.16
N ARG A 39 -0.53 -15.51 13.11
CA ARG A 39 -1.87 -15.70 12.54
C ARG A 39 -2.89 -14.73 13.15
N ASN A 40 -2.85 -14.51 14.47
CA ASN A 40 -3.81 -13.63 15.13
C ASN A 40 -3.61 -12.17 14.68
N ASP A 41 -2.38 -11.74 14.44
CA ASP A 41 -2.09 -10.41 13.88
C ASP A 41 -2.69 -10.23 12.49
N VAL A 42 -2.55 -11.25 11.64
CA VAL A 42 -3.17 -11.27 10.30
C VAL A 42 -4.69 -11.21 10.41
N ASP A 43 -5.31 -12.00 11.30
CA ASP A 43 -6.76 -12.00 11.50
C ASP A 43 -7.26 -10.62 11.98
N ARG A 44 -6.52 -9.95 12.90
CA ARG A 44 -6.80 -8.57 13.33
C ARG A 44 -6.72 -7.59 12.16
N ALA A 45 -5.70 -7.69 11.32
CA ALA A 45 -5.52 -6.82 10.15
C ALA A 45 -6.64 -7.01 9.12
N VAL A 46 -7.00 -8.25 8.80
CA VAL A 46 -8.10 -8.58 7.89
C VAL A 46 -9.43 -8.06 8.43
N LYS A 47 -9.68 -8.24 9.74
CA LYS A 47 -10.88 -7.69 10.37
C LYS A 47 -10.94 -6.17 10.27
N ALA A 48 -9.85 -5.46 10.57
CA ALA A 48 -9.80 -4.00 10.47
C ALA A 48 -10.03 -3.51 9.02
N ALA A 49 -9.46 -4.21 8.03
CA ALA A 49 -9.68 -3.91 6.61
C ALA A 49 -11.15 -4.13 6.20
N ALA A 50 -11.77 -5.22 6.67
CA ALA A 50 -13.19 -5.49 6.44
C ALA A 50 -14.09 -4.43 7.07
N ASP A 51 -13.86 -4.08 8.35
CA ASP A 51 -14.65 -3.07 9.06
C ASP A 51 -14.58 -1.72 8.33
N ALA A 52 -13.38 -1.26 7.96
CA ALA A 52 -13.19 0.00 7.21
C ALA A 52 -13.78 -0.03 5.78
N PHE A 53 -13.87 -1.21 5.16
CA PHE A 53 -14.53 -1.37 3.88
C PHE A 53 -16.05 -1.26 4.00
N TYR A 54 -16.65 -2.00 4.94
CA TYR A 54 -18.10 -2.11 5.08
C TYR A 54 -18.75 -0.88 5.73
N ASP A 55 -18.07 -0.20 6.65
CA ASP A 55 -18.58 1.06 7.21
C ASP A 55 -18.53 2.22 6.20
N GLY A 56 -17.76 2.07 5.12
CA GLY A 56 -17.73 3.01 4.01
C GLY A 56 -16.76 4.18 4.19
N ARG A 57 -15.98 4.24 5.27
CA ARG A 57 -15.06 5.36 5.53
C ARG A 57 -14.03 5.55 4.41
N TRP A 58 -13.69 4.47 3.71
CA TRP A 58 -12.90 4.49 2.47
C TRP A 58 -13.70 4.10 1.23
N SER A 59 -14.45 3.00 1.27
CA SER A 59 -15.10 2.43 0.07
C SER A 59 -16.18 3.34 -0.54
N LYS A 60 -16.81 4.22 0.27
CA LYS A 60 -17.81 5.19 -0.19
C LYS A 60 -17.23 6.57 -0.52
N LYS A 61 -15.92 6.78 -0.36
CA LYS A 61 -15.27 8.02 -0.82
C LYS A 61 -15.43 8.18 -2.32
N THR A 62 -15.54 9.42 -2.77
CA THR A 62 -15.57 9.73 -4.20
C THR A 62 -14.24 9.36 -4.87
N PRO A 63 -14.24 9.11 -6.19
CA PRO A 63 -13.02 8.98 -6.99
C PRO A 63 -11.99 10.09 -6.72
N GLY A 64 -12.46 11.34 -6.56
CA GLY A 64 -11.59 12.48 -6.31
C GLY A 64 -10.92 12.47 -4.94
N GLU A 65 -11.63 12.09 -3.88
CA GLU A 65 -11.04 11.97 -2.54
C GLU A 65 -10.00 10.85 -2.48
N ARG A 66 -10.27 9.69 -3.10
CA ARG A 66 -9.31 8.59 -3.15
C ARG A 66 -8.06 8.95 -3.95
N SER A 67 -8.26 9.57 -5.11
CA SER A 67 -7.20 10.11 -5.96
C SER A 67 -6.29 11.07 -5.18
N LEU A 68 -6.88 12.04 -4.48
CA LEU A 68 -6.11 13.01 -3.70
C LEU A 68 -5.31 12.37 -2.56
N ALA A 69 -5.87 11.36 -1.90
CA ALA A 69 -5.16 10.64 -0.84
C ALA A 69 -3.92 9.89 -1.38
N ILE A 70 -4.06 9.19 -2.51
CA ILE A 70 -2.94 8.49 -3.17
C ILE A 70 -1.91 9.50 -3.69
N TRP A 71 -2.37 10.63 -4.25
CA TRP A 71 -1.48 11.69 -4.71
C TRP A 71 -0.62 12.26 -3.57
N ARG A 72 -1.22 12.55 -2.42
CA ARG A 72 -0.49 13.01 -1.23
C ARG A 72 0.49 11.97 -0.71
N LEU A 73 0.17 10.68 -0.82
CA LEU A 73 1.13 9.61 -0.48
C LEU A 73 2.35 9.65 -1.41
N ALA A 74 2.15 9.90 -2.70
CA ALA A 74 3.25 10.07 -3.65
C ALA A 74 4.13 11.28 -3.27
N ASP A 75 3.53 12.42 -2.91
CA ASP A 75 4.27 13.62 -2.50
C ASP A 75 5.09 13.37 -1.21
N LEU A 76 4.53 12.63 -0.25
CA LEU A 76 5.23 12.26 0.98
C LEU A 76 6.40 11.29 0.73
N LEU A 77 6.24 10.36 -0.20
CA LEU A 77 7.31 9.46 -0.62
C LEU A 77 8.42 10.23 -1.36
N GLU A 78 8.03 11.09 -2.30
CA GLU A 78 8.95 11.91 -3.10
C GLU A 78 9.83 12.80 -2.20
N ALA A 79 9.22 13.47 -1.23
CA ALA A 79 9.92 14.33 -0.28
C ALA A 79 10.96 13.59 0.59
N ARG A 80 10.86 12.26 0.69
CA ARG A 80 11.74 11.40 1.51
C ARG A 80 12.49 10.35 0.69
N MET A 81 12.56 10.48 -0.64
CA MET A 81 13.13 9.44 -1.51
C MET A 81 14.55 9.03 -1.12
N ALA A 82 15.41 9.99 -0.77
CA ALA A 82 16.79 9.67 -0.37
C ALA A 82 16.86 8.81 0.91
N GLU A 83 15.94 9.00 1.85
CA GLU A 83 15.84 8.20 3.07
C GLU A 83 15.39 6.77 2.73
N PHE A 84 14.30 6.64 1.98
CA PHE A 84 13.79 5.32 1.57
C PHE A 84 14.76 4.57 0.67
N ALA A 85 15.46 5.25 -0.23
CA ALA A 85 16.47 4.64 -1.09
C ALA A 85 17.65 4.08 -0.30
N ARG A 86 18.06 4.74 0.81
CA ARG A 86 19.10 4.22 1.70
C ARG A 86 18.63 2.96 2.41
N LEU A 87 17.43 3.00 3.01
CA LEU A 87 16.83 1.84 3.67
C LEU A 87 16.71 0.65 2.71
N GLU A 88 16.24 0.91 1.50
CA GLU A 88 16.07 -0.09 0.47
C GLU A 88 17.42 -0.71 0.05
N SER A 89 18.44 0.12 -0.14
CA SER A 89 19.80 -0.34 -0.48
C SER A 89 20.43 -1.13 0.67
N GLU A 90 20.27 -0.68 1.91
CA GLU A 90 20.81 -1.37 3.10
C GLU A 90 20.13 -2.70 3.34
N ASN A 91 18.82 -2.81 3.09
CA ASN A 91 18.05 -4.03 3.32
C ASN A 91 18.21 -5.07 2.20
N THR A 92 18.31 -4.63 0.94
CA THR A 92 18.34 -5.54 -0.23
C THR A 92 19.74 -5.70 -0.84
N GLY A 93 20.69 -4.84 -0.47
CA GLY A 93 22.07 -4.85 -0.97
C GLY A 93 22.26 -4.25 -2.37
N LYS A 94 21.20 -3.76 -3.02
CA LYS A 94 21.32 -3.18 -4.37
C LYS A 94 22.02 -1.81 -4.37
N PRO A 95 22.70 -1.41 -5.47
CA PRO A 95 23.41 -0.14 -5.52
C PRO A 95 22.50 1.07 -5.29
N TYR A 96 22.84 1.89 -4.28
CA TYR A 96 22.05 3.05 -3.87
C TYR A 96 21.77 4.04 -5.01
N GLU A 97 22.81 4.54 -5.68
CA GLU A 97 22.67 5.63 -6.67
C GLU A 97 21.89 5.19 -7.91
N PHE A 98 22.19 4.01 -8.45
CA PHE A 98 21.64 3.57 -9.73
C PHE A 98 20.30 2.84 -9.59
N ALA A 99 20.17 1.94 -8.62
CA ALA A 99 18.97 1.11 -8.46
C ALA A 99 17.96 1.77 -7.52
N SER A 100 18.30 1.93 -6.23
CA SER A 100 17.34 2.43 -5.25
C SER A 100 16.90 3.87 -5.54
N LEU A 101 17.84 4.82 -5.59
CA LEU A 101 17.54 6.25 -5.78
C LEU A 101 17.24 6.58 -7.24
N GLY A 102 17.97 5.97 -8.17
CA GLY A 102 17.90 6.27 -9.61
C GLY A 102 16.75 5.60 -10.35
N ALA A 103 16.19 4.51 -9.84
CA ALA A 103 15.14 3.74 -10.52
C ALA A 103 13.94 3.40 -9.63
N ASP A 104 14.13 2.68 -8.53
CA ASP A 104 13.02 2.10 -7.76
C ASP A 104 12.13 3.16 -7.11
N LEU A 105 12.73 4.14 -6.43
CA LEU A 105 11.97 5.21 -5.78
C LEU A 105 11.26 6.14 -6.78
N PRO A 106 11.92 6.61 -7.86
CA PRO A 106 11.24 7.32 -8.94
C PRO A 106 10.08 6.52 -9.53
N PHE A 107 10.27 5.22 -9.78
CA PHE A 107 9.22 4.34 -10.30
C PHE A 107 8.05 4.20 -9.32
N ALA A 108 8.31 4.02 -8.02
CA ALA A 108 7.26 3.92 -7.01
C ALA A 108 6.43 5.22 -6.92
N VAL A 109 7.07 6.38 -6.98
CA VAL A 109 6.39 7.69 -6.99
C VAL A 109 5.53 7.85 -8.24
N ASP A 110 6.08 7.55 -9.42
CA ASP A 110 5.33 7.63 -10.68
C ASP A 110 4.14 6.66 -10.70
N ASN A 111 4.32 5.44 -10.22
CA ASN A 111 3.29 4.42 -10.12
C ASN A 111 2.13 4.86 -9.20
N LEU A 112 2.43 5.46 -8.05
CA LEU A 112 1.41 6.06 -7.18
C LEU A 112 0.64 7.19 -7.89
N ARG A 113 1.34 8.06 -8.62
CA ARG A 113 0.71 9.16 -9.39
C ARG A 113 -0.16 8.62 -10.52
N PHE A 114 0.28 7.58 -11.22
CA PHE A 114 -0.49 6.89 -12.23
C PHE A 114 -1.81 6.36 -11.64
N PHE A 115 -1.76 5.62 -10.53
CA PHE A 115 -2.98 5.08 -9.92
C PHE A 115 -3.86 6.15 -9.26
N ALA A 116 -3.28 7.25 -8.76
CA ALA A 116 -4.05 8.41 -8.32
C ALA A 116 -4.88 9.00 -9.48
N ALA A 117 -4.31 9.12 -10.68
CA ALA A 117 -5.03 9.55 -11.88
C ALA A 117 -6.07 8.51 -12.32
N ALA A 118 -5.69 7.23 -12.39
CA ALA A 118 -6.57 6.13 -12.79
C ALA A 118 -7.78 5.98 -11.85
N ALA A 119 -7.65 6.33 -10.57
CA ALA A 119 -8.78 6.34 -9.63
C ALA A 119 -9.91 7.28 -10.06
N ARG A 120 -9.63 8.28 -10.90
CA ARG A 120 -10.61 9.22 -11.48
C ARG A 120 -11.06 8.85 -12.88
N ASP A 121 -10.41 7.87 -13.51
CA ASP A 121 -10.83 7.41 -14.82
C ASP A 121 -12.16 6.66 -14.69
N THR A 122 -13.18 7.18 -15.37
CA THR A 122 -14.53 6.60 -15.38
C THR A 122 -14.77 5.77 -16.64
N HIS A 123 -13.72 5.31 -17.31
CA HIS A 123 -13.86 4.48 -18.51
C HIS A 123 -14.82 3.30 -18.26
N GLY A 124 -15.82 3.13 -19.13
CA GLY A 124 -16.86 2.11 -18.99
C GLY A 124 -17.90 2.22 -20.09
N SER A 125 -18.77 1.22 -20.18
CA SER A 125 -19.88 1.22 -21.13
C SER A 125 -20.90 2.30 -20.77
N HIS A 126 -21.40 3.00 -21.78
CA HIS A 126 -22.45 4.00 -21.60
C HIS A 126 -23.72 3.35 -21.03
N ALA A 127 -24.43 4.12 -20.18
CA ALA A 127 -25.80 3.79 -19.80
C ALA A 127 -26.69 3.78 -21.06
N GLY A 128 -27.65 2.85 -21.12
CA GLY A 128 -28.58 2.78 -22.25
C GLY A 128 -29.84 1.98 -21.95
N GLU A 129 -30.77 1.95 -22.90
CA GLU A 129 -31.97 1.12 -22.80
C GLU A 129 -31.77 -0.20 -23.54
N TYR A 130 -31.56 -1.28 -22.79
CA TYR A 130 -31.63 -2.63 -23.36
C TYR A 130 -33.08 -3.09 -23.54
N MET A 131 -33.97 -2.62 -22.67
CA MET A 131 -35.41 -2.86 -22.70
C MET A 131 -36.14 -1.53 -22.58
N HIS A 132 -37.21 -1.35 -23.35
CA HIS A 132 -37.98 -0.11 -23.39
C HIS A 132 -38.43 0.31 -21.98
N GLY A 133 -38.10 1.55 -21.61
CA GLY A 133 -38.46 2.11 -20.30
C GLY A 133 -37.52 1.70 -19.15
N PHE A 134 -36.40 1.01 -19.41
CA PHE A 134 -35.44 0.59 -18.39
C PHE A 134 -34.01 1.03 -18.72
N THR A 135 -33.37 1.75 -17.80
CA THR A 135 -31.94 2.06 -17.89
C THR A 135 -31.08 0.89 -17.44
N SER A 136 -30.15 0.47 -18.29
CA SER A 136 -29.14 -0.55 -18.05
C SER A 136 -27.77 0.11 -17.86
N ILE A 137 -27.04 -0.27 -16.81
CA ILE A 137 -25.69 0.24 -16.51
C ILE A 137 -24.78 -0.88 -15.99
N PHE A 138 -23.48 -0.77 -16.29
CA PHE A 138 -22.44 -1.56 -15.64
C PHE A 138 -21.75 -0.73 -14.58
N ARG A 139 -21.59 -1.28 -13.38
CA ARG A 139 -20.83 -0.65 -12.28
C ARG A 139 -19.58 -1.46 -12.00
N ARG A 140 -18.46 -0.77 -11.83
CA ARG A 140 -17.23 -1.35 -11.28
C ARG A 140 -17.17 -0.96 -9.81
N GLU A 141 -17.24 -1.96 -8.95
CA GLU A 141 -17.18 -1.79 -7.50
C GLU A 141 -15.89 -2.44 -6.97
N PRO A 142 -15.29 -1.89 -5.91
CA PRO A 142 -14.11 -2.50 -5.31
C PRO A 142 -14.46 -3.89 -4.77
N VAL A 143 -13.54 -4.84 -4.93
CA VAL A 143 -13.76 -6.26 -4.59
C VAL A 143 -13.92 -6.52 -3.08
N GLY A 144 -13.43 -5.60 -2.23
CA GLY A 144 -13.39 -5.77 -0.78
C GLY A 144 -11.95 -5.81 -0.25
N PRO A 145 -11.73 -6.39 0.93
CA PRO A 145 -10.38 -6.64 1.47
C PRO A 145 -9.53 -7.48 0.51
N VAL A 146 -8.25 -7.12 0.37
CA VAL A 146 -7.28 -7.79 -0.52
C VAL A 146 -6.03 -8.15 0.29
N GLY A 147 -5.61 -9.41 0.21
CA GLY A 147 -4.31 -9.86 0.72
C GLY A 147 -3.22 -9.66 -0.35
N GLN A 148 -2.15 -8.95 -0.01
CA GLN A 148 -1.02 -8.67 -0.90
C GLN A 148 0.27 -9.20 -0.29
N ILE A 149 1.07 -9.92 -1.06
CA ILE A 149 2.37 -10.48 -0.66
C ILE A 149 3.38 -10.06 -1.73
N ALA A 150 4.50 -9.48 -1.32
CA ALA A 150 5.58 -9.04 -2.19
C ALA A 150 6.84 -9.90 -1.98
N PRO A 151 7.68 -10.09 -3.01
CA PRO A 151 9.01 -10.65 -2.83
C PRO A 151 9.94 -9.66 -2.12
N TRP A 152 11.13 -10.15 -1.75
CA TRP A 152 12.27 -9.34 -1.34
C TRP A 152 12.95 -8.65 -2.54
#